data_AF-A0A9X9MB99-F1
#
_entry.id   AF-A0A9X9MB99-F1
#
_cell.length_a   1.000
_cell.length_b   1.000
_cell.length_c   1.000
_cell.angle_alpha   90.00
_cell.angle_beta   90.00
_cell.angle_gamma   90.00
#
_symmetry.space_group_name_H-M   'P 1'
#
loop_
_entity.id
_entity.type
_entity.pdbx_description
1 polymer ?
#
loop_
_entity_poly.entity_id
_entity_poly.type
_entity_poly.pdbx_seq_one_letter_code
_entity_poly.pdbx_strand_id
1 'polypeptide(L)'
;MASLRTANPRLRNYFKENYIPQVCEALLCGLLITCPEDPLKYLQEMIITIMENGLESLLWDMCIDPSMRPKIRRLSETYMEQLFGLDDQLMTPELMIKACTFYTGHLVKTHFCTWRNIAIPLISEDELLAEKMEKAREYDNFRLQKYIFRLWHSYTEGQKKLLTVTLVRIRRMCCRYKLLAILTKWRDKAQHKYKKKEEELILKHELQLLKWRSKLKLNVVAKEEFLFPEHRASEISLGSEIPECDISLFPERVISRV
;
A
#
# COMPACT_ATOMS: atom_id res chain seq x y z
N MET A 1 -69.20 24.22 -31.46
CA MET A 1 -69.30 23.07 -32.38
C MET A 1 -68.15 22.12 -32.07
N ALA A 2 -68.39 20.80 -32.09
CA ALA A 2 -67.33 19.81 -31.91
C ALA A 2 -66.57 19.64 -33.24
N SER A 3 -65.24 19.61 -33.18
CA SER A 3 -64.38 19.42 -34.36
C SER A 3 -64.52 18.00 -34.93
N LEU A 4 -64.58 17.84 -36.25
CA LEU A 4 -64.64 16.51 -36.91
C LEU A 4 -63.26 15.84 -37.02
N ARG A 5 -62.21 16.39 -36.40
CA ARG A 5 -60.84 15.81 -36.44
C ARG A 5 -60.77 14.36 -35.94
N THR A 6 -61.56 14.03 -34.94
CA THR A 6 -61.62 12.67 -34.36
C THR A 6 -62.83 11.87 -34.87
N ALA A 7 -63.60 12.42 -35.81
CA ALA A 7 -64.78 11.77 -36.36
C ALA A 7 -64.42 10.71 -37.42
N ASN A 8 -65.37 9.82 -37.70
CA ASN A 8 -65.20 8.78 -38.71
C ASN A 8 -64.85 9.40 -40.08
N PRO A 9 -63.85 8.87 -40.82
CA PRO A 9 -63.46 9.40 -42.13
C PRO A 9 -64.62 9.46 -43.14
N ARG A 10 -65.61 8.56 -43.05
CA ARG A 10 -66.82 8.63 -43.88
C ARG A 10 -67.63 9.90 -43.64
N LEU A 11 -67.73 10.34 -42.38
CA LEU A 11 -68.42 11.57 -42.02
C LEU A 11 -67.65 12.81 -42.49
N ARG A 12 -66.31 12.81 -42.36
CA ARG A 12 -65.46 13.89 -42.88
C ARG A 12 -65.61 14.03 -44.40
N ASN A 13 -65.60 12.91 -45.12
CA ASN A 13 -65.77 12.90 -46.57
C ASN A 13 -67.18 13.36 -46.97
N TYR A 14 -68.22 12.93 -46.25
CA TYR A 14 -69.58 13.42 -46.48
C TYR A 14 -69.66 14.95 -46.36
N PHE A 15 -69.04 15.56 -45.36
CA PHE A 15 -69.00 17.02 -45.21
C PHE A 15 -68.26 17.71 -46.37
N LYS A 16 -67.14 17.14 -46.84
CA LYS A 16 -66.38 17.66 -47.98
C LYS A 16 -67.17 17.53 -49.30
N GLU A 17 -67.73 16.35 -49.57
CA GLU A 17 -68.44 16.03 -50.82
C GLU A 17 -69.76 16.79 -50.97
N ASN A 18 -70.44 17.10 -49.86
CA ASN A 18 -71.71 17.83 -49.87
C ASN A 18 -71.55 19.34 -49.66
N TYR A 19 -70.32 19.88 -49.78
CA TYR A 19 -70.03 21.31 -49.63
C TYR A 19 -70.59 21.95 -48.35
N ILE A 20 -70.72 21.16 -47.27
CA ILE A 20 -71.34 21.61 -46.02
C ILE A 20 -70.59 22.81 -45.41
N PRO A 21 -69.25 22.85 -45.37
CA PRO A 21 -68.52 24.03 -44.91
C PRO A 21 -68.88 25.30 -45.67
N GLN A 22 -68.98 25.21 -47.00
CA GLN A 22 -69.28 26.33 -47.89
C GLN A 22 -70.74 26.81 -47.74
N VAL A 23 -71.69 25.88 -47.60
CA VAL A 23 -73.11 26.19 -47.33
C VAL A 23 -73.25 26.90 -45.99
N CYS A 24 -72.61 26.38 -44.95
CA CYS A 24 -72.61 27.03 -43.65
C CYS A 24 -71.95 28.41 -43.70
N GLU A 25 -70.87 28.57 -44.46
CA GLU A 25 -70.21 29.87 -44.64
C GLU A 25 -71.14 30.91 -45.29
N ALA A 26 -71.82 30.55 -46.37
CA ALA A 26 -72.74 31.44 -47.09
C ALA A 26 -73.93 31.86 -46.21
N LEU A 27 -74.55 30.90 -45.50
CA LEU A 27 -75.67 31.16 -44.60
C LEU A 27 -75.27 32.03 -43.40
N LEU A 28 -74.11 31.75 -42.80
CA LEU A 28 -73.59 32.55 -41.68
C LEU A 28 -73.21 33.97 -42.14
N CYS A 29 -72.59 34.11 -43.31
CA CYS A 29 -72.31 35.42 -43.90
C CYS A 29 -73.61 36.20 -44.14
N GLY A 30 -74.63 35.56 -44.72
CA GLY A 30 -75.96 36.13 -44.93
C GLY A 30 -76.56 36.66 -43.62
N LEU A 31 -76.71 35.78 -42.62
CA LEU A 31 -77.28 36.12 -41.31
C LEU A 31 -76.56 37.28 -40.61
N LEU A 32 -75.22 37.27 -40.61
CA LEU A 32 -74.42 38.29 -39.92
C LEU A 32 -74.49 39.67 -40.60
N ILE A 33 -74.89 39.72 -41.86
CA ILE A 33 -74.94 40.96 -42.65
C ILE A 33 -76.37 41.49 -42.75
N THR A 34 -77.35 40.64 -43.02
CA THR A 34 -78.75 41.04 -43.18
C THR A 34 -79.47 41.23 -41.86
N CYS A 35 -79.01 40.58 -40.77
CA CYS A 35 -79.57 40.67 -39.42
C CYS A 35 -81.11 40.71 -39.39
N PRO A 36 -81.78 39.67 -39.94
CA PRO A 36 -83.24 39.66 -40.07
C PRO A 36 -83.93 39.59 -38.70
N GLU A 37 -85.15 40.14 -38.61
CA GLU A 37 -85.97 40.09 -37.39
C GLU A 37 -86.35 38.65 -37.01
N ASP A 38 -86.57 37.79 -38.01
CA ASP A 38 -86.76 36.35 -37.84
C ASP A 38 -85.66 35.56 -38.57
N PRO A 39 -84.60 35.12 -37.85
CA PRO A 39 -83.49 34.40 -38.46
C PRO A 39 -83.85 32.99 -38.92
N LEU A 40 -84.88 32.36 -38.33
CA LEU A 40 -85.27 31.00 -38.69
C LEU A 40 -86.00 30.99 -40.03
N LYS A 41 -86.92 31.93 -40.21
CA LYS A 41 -87.63 32.09 -41.48
C LYS A 41 -86.67 32.47 -42.61
N TYR A 42 -85.74 33.38 -42.35
CA TYR A 42 -84.71 33.76 -43.31
C TYR A 42 -83.81 32.59 -43.69
N LEU A 43 -83.32 31.80 -42.72
CA LEU A 43 -82.52 30.62 -43.01
C LEU A 43 -83.26 29.61 -43.88
N GLN A 44 -84.55 29.37 -43.60
CA GLN A 44 -85.37 28.47 -44.39
C GLN A 44 -85.49 28.94 -45.84
N GLU A 45 -85.79 30.23 -46.06
CA GLU A 45 -85.88 30.81 -47.40
C GLU A 45 -84.54 30.70 -48.15
N MET A 46 -83.42 31.01 -47.49
CA MET A 46 -82.09 30.90 -48.10
C MET A 46 -81.67 29.47 -48.40
N ILE A 47 -82.03 28.49 -47.56
CA ILE A 47 -81.78 27.07 -47.83
C ILE A 47 -82.56 26.63 -49.06
N ILE A 48 -83.83 27.03 -49.20
CA ILE A 48 -84.65 26.73 -50.38
C ILE A 48 -83.98 27.33 -51.63
N THR A 49 -83.53 28.59 -51.58
CA THR A 49 -82.83 29.24 -52.68
C THR A 49 -81.53 28.52 -53.07
N ILE A 50 -80.75 28.04 -52.10
CA ILE A 50 -79.53 27.26 -52.37
C ILE A 50 -79.89 25.91 -53.02
N MET A 51 -80.96 25.26 -52.58
CA MET A 51 -81.42 24.01 -53.17
C MET A 51 -81.90 24.19 -54.62
N GLU A 52 -82.58 25.30 -54.93
CA GLU A 52 -83.05 25.63 -56.27
C GLU A 52 -81.90 25.98 -57.24
N ASN A 53 -80.89 26.70 -56.77
CA ASN A 53 -79.74 27.12 -57.59
C ASN A 53 -78.63 26.04 -57.72
N GLY A 54 -78.69 25.01 -56.88
CA GLY A 54 -77.71 23.93 -56.83
C GLY A 54 -76.38 24.32 -56.16
N LEU A 55 -75.67 23.32 -55.65
CA LEU A 55 -74.41 23.51 -54.91
C LEU A 55 -73.23 23.93 -55.80
N GLU A 56 -73.29 23.66 -57.11
CA GLU A 56 -72.24 24.01 -58.08
C GLU A 56 -72.11 25.51 -58.31
N SER A 57 -73.19 26.27 -58.11
CA SER A 57 -73.23 27.73 -58.25
C SER A 57 -73.08 28.48 -56.93
N LEU A 58 -72.79 27.76 -55.83
CA LEU A 58 -72.76 28.31 -54.48
C LEU A 58 -71.63 29.33 -54.33
N LEU A 59 -72.01 30.60 -54.15
CA LEU A 59 -71.12 31.69 -53.83
C LEU A 59 -71.32 32.13 -52.37
N TRP A 60 -70.25 32.61 -51.74
CA TRP A 60 -70.27 33.05 -50.33
C TRP A 60 -71.23 34.23 -50.08
N ASP A 61 -71.53 35.01 -51.12
CA ASP A 61 -72.41 36.18 -51.07
C ASP A 61 -73.82 35.91 -51.60
N MET A 62 -74.16 34.66 -51.91
CA MET A 62 -75.46 34.28 -52.46
C MET A 62 -76.62 34.61 -51.50
N CYS A 63 -76.40 34.50 -50.19
CA CYS A 63 -77.40 34.82 -49.17
C CYS A 63 -77.44 36.33 -48.82
N ILE A 64 -76.62 37.18 -49.44
CA ILE A 64 -76.53 38.60 -49.12
C ILE A 64 -77.22 39.42 -50.21
N ASP A 65 -78.12 40.33 -49.79
CA ASP A 65 -78.75 41.28 -50.71
C ASP A 65 -77.68 42.10 -51.46
N PRO A 66 -77.75 42.24 -52.80
CA PRO A 66 -76.79 43.01 -53.59
C PRO A 66 -76.50 44.42 -53.06
N SER A 67 -77.48 45.07 -52.43
CA SER A 67 -77.34 46.41 -51.83
C SER A 67 -76.48 46.45 -50.57
N MET A 68 -76.34 45.31 -49.86
CA MET A 68 -75.63 45.19 -48.58
C MET A 68 -74.30 44.41 -48.68
N ARG A 69 -73.86 44.09 -49.90
CA ARG A 69 -72.64 43.31 -50.12
C ARG A 69 -71.39 44.05 -49.61
N PRO A 70 -70.60 43.44 -48.71
CA PRO A 70 -69.38 44.07 -48.22
C PRO A 70 -68.30 44.05 -49.30
N LYS A 71 -67.47 45.10 -49.36
CA LYS A 71 -66.31 45.19 -50.27
C LYS A 71 -65.20 44.18 -49.96
N ILE A 72 -65.21 43.63 -48.74
CA ILE A 72 -64.22 42.67 -48.25
C ILE A 72 -64.98 41.49 -47.66
N ARG A 73 -64.64 40.28 -48.09
CA ARG A 73 -65.16 39.03 -47.54
C ARG A 73 -64.69 38.88 -46.08
N ARG A 74 -65.62 38.77 -45.13
CA ARG A 74 -65.32 38.74 -43.68
C ARG A 74 -64.85 37.37 -43.18
N LEU A 75 -65.30 36.29 -43.82
CA LEU A 75 -64.87 34.92 -43.52
C LEU A 75 -63.92 34.45 -44.63
N SER A 76 -62.73 33.96 -44.27
CA SER A 76 -61.81 33.38 -45.24
C SER A 76 -62.36 32.05 -45.76
N GLU A 77 -62.10 31.72 -47.03
CA GLU A 77 -62.55 30.47 -47.69
C GLU A 77 -62.28 29.20 -46.88
N THR A 78 -61.22 29.20 -46.09
CA THR A 78 -60.77 28.03 -45.32
C THR A 78 -61.23 28.03 -43.86
N TYR A 79 -61.94 29.07 -43.38
CA TYR A 79 -62.28 29.18 -41.96
C TYR A 79 -63.21 28.04 -41.51
N MET A 80 -64.26 27.76 -42.29
CA MET A 80 -65.19 26.69 -41.98
C MET A 80 -64.52 25.31 -42.10
N GLU A 81 -63.62 25.13 -43.07
CA GLU A 81 -62.85 23.89 -43.23
C GLU A 81 -61.91 23.64 -42.03
N GLN A 82 -61.28 24.68 -41.51
CA GLN A 82 -60.46 24.62 -40.29
C GLN A 82 -61.30 24.38 -39.03
N LEU A 83 -62.47 25.04 -38.92
CA LEU A 83 -63.40 24.87 -37.80
C LEU A 83 -63.93 23.44 -37.72
N PHE A 84 -64.34 22.89 -38.86
CA PHE A 84 -64.75 21.48 -38.96
C PHE A 84 -63.55 20.53 -38.85
N GLY A 85 -62.32 21.00 -38.98
CA GLY A 85 -61.13 20.16 -38.86
C GLY A 85 -60.94 19.21 -40.04
N LEU A 86 -61.31 19.69 -41.22
CA LEU A 86 -61.22 18.98 -42.49
C LEU A 86 -59.84 19.16 -43.16
N ASP A 87 -59.01 20.05 -42.63
CA ASP A 87 -57.63 20.28 -43.04
C ASP A 87 -56.72 19.08 -42.69
N ASP A 88 -56.00 18.58 -43.70
CA ASP A 88 -55.13 17.40 -43.61
C ASP A 88 -53.66 17.78 -43.25
N GLN A 89 -53.35 19.06 -43.00
CA GLN A 89 -51.97 19.57 -42.86
C GLN A 89 -51.25 19.32 -41.51
N LEU A 90 -51.81 18.57 -40.56
CA LEU A 90 -51.26 18.54 -39.19
C LEU A 90 -49.95 17.74 -39.00
N MET A 91 -49.60 16.80 -39.89
CA MET A 91 -48.36 16.01 -39.79
C MET A 91 -47.71 15.81 -41.15
N THR A 92 -46.85 16.74 -41.56
CA THR A 92 -45.99 16.52 -42.72
C THR A 92 -44.84 15.57 -42.35
N PRO A 93 -44.35 14.74 -43.30
CA PRO A 93 -43.18 13.87 -43.07
C PRO A 93 -41.96 14.63 -42.53
N GLU A 94 -41.78 15.88 -42.95
CA GLU A 94 -40.70 16.78 -42.51
C GLU A 94 -40.81 17.12 -41.01
N LEU A 95 -42.01 17.43 -40.52
CA LEU A 95 -42.28 17.67 -39.10
C LEU A 95 -42.05 16.40 -38.27
N MET A 96 -42.42 15.24 -38.79
CA MET A 96 -42.19 13.96 -38.13
C MET A 96 -40.69 13.63 -38.04
N ILE A 97 -39.92 13.83 -39.11
CA ILE A 97 -38.46 13.66 -39.11
C ILE A 97 -37.81 14.62 -38.10
N LYS A 98 -38.26 15.86 -38.04
CA LYS A 98 -37.75 16.86 -37.09
C LYS A 98 -38.05 16.46 -35.63
N ALA A 99 -39.23 15.96 -35.35
CA ALA A 99 -39.59 15.45 -34.02
C ALA A 99 -38.73 14.24 -33.63
N CYS A 100 -38.55 13.28 -34.55
CA CYS A 100 -37.73 12.10 -34.32
C CYS A 100 -36.26 12.43 -34.09
N THR A 101 -35.67 13.33 -34.88
CA THR A 101 -34.26 13.75 -34.73
C THR A 101 -34.04 14.53 -33.43
N PHE A 102 -35.00 15.38 -33.05
CA PHE A 102 -34.96 16.07 -31.76
C PHE A 102 -35.02 15.07 -30.59
N TYR A 103 -35.96 14.13 -30.63
CA TYR A 103 -36.11 13.13 -29.58
C TYR A 103 -34.87 12.24 -29.45
N THR A 104 -34.36 11.70 -30.56
CA THR A 104 -33.15 10.84 -30.52
C THR A 104 -31.92 11.62 -30.06
N GLY A 105 -31.74 12.86 -30.54
CA GLY A 105 -30.65 13.72 -30.08
C GLY A 105 -30.74 14.02 -28.58
N HIS A 106 -31.94 14.33 -28.08
CA HIS A 106 -32.17 14.55 -26.65
C HIS A 106 -31.89 13.28 -25.82
N LEU A 107 -32.35 12.12 -26.31
CA LEU A 107 -32.16 10.84 -25.63
C LEU A 107 -30.67 10.47 -25.52
N VAL A 108 -29.93 10.55 -26.64
CA VAL A 108 -28.48 10.29 -26.67
C VAL A 108 -27.75 11.25 -25.73
N LYS A 109 -28.06 12.55 -25.78
CA LYS A 109 -27.45 13.54 -24.90
C LYS A 109 -27.70 13.22 -23.43
N THR A 110 -28.93 12.84 -23.07
CA THR A 110 -29.31 12.55 -21.69
C THR A 110 -28.59 11.30 -21.17
N HIS A 111 -28.57 10.21 -21.94
CA HIS A 111 -27.86 9.00 -21.54
C HIS A 111 -26.34 9.21 -21.50
N PHE A 112 -25.76 9.92 -22.47
CA PHE A 112 -24.34 10.23 -22.47
C PHE A 112 -23.94 11.10 -21.27
N CYS A 113 -24.72 12.16 -20.97
CA CYS A 113 -24.48 12.99 -19.80
C CYS A 113 -24.60 12.18 -18.50
N THR A 114 -25.59 11.30 -18.40
CA THR A 114 -25.77 10.43 -17.23
C THR A 114 -24.59 9.47 -17.06
N TRP A 115 -24.20 8.77 -18.14
CA TRP A 115 -23.03 7.89 -18.14
C TRP A 115 -21.76 8.65 -17.75
N ARG A 116 -21.51 9.81 -18.35
CA ARG A 116 -20.34 10.65 -18.06
C ARG A 116 -20.30 11.07 -16.60
N ASN A 117 -21.44 11.49 -16.05
CA ASN A 117 -21.55 11.92 -14.65
C ASN A 117 -21.30 10.78 -13.65
N ILE A 118 -21.51 9.52 -14.05
CA ILE A 118 -21.22 8.34 -13.23
C ILE A 118 -19.78 7.87 -13.45
N ALA A 119 -19.33 7.80 -14.70
CA ALA A 119 -18.05 7.23 -15.07
C ALA A 119 -16.86 8.09 -14.64
N ILE A 120 -16.93 9.42 -14.78
CA ILE A 120 -15.81 10.30 -14.43
C ILE A 120 -15.49 10.26 -12.93
N PRO A 121 -16.47 10.41 -12.01
CA PRO A 121 -16.19 10.29 -10.58
C PRO A 121 -15.65 8.92 -10.19
N LEU A 122 -16.22 7.84 -10.74
CA LEU A 122 -15.76 6.47 -10.45
C LEU A 122 -14.28 6.28 -10.81
N ILE A 123 -13.86 6.73 -12.00
CA ILE A 123 -12.45 6.66 -12.41
C ILE A 123 -11.58 7.49 -11.46
N SER A 124 -12.02 8.70 -11.09
CA SER A 124 -11.25 9.55 -10.17
C SER A 124 -11.15 8.98 -8.74
N GLU A 125 -12.20 8.28 -8.27
CA GLU A 125 -12.21 7.61 -6.98
C GLU A 125 -11.31 6.38 -6.99
N ASP A 126 -11.32 5.60 -8.07
CA ASP A 126 -10.43 4.45 -8.28
C ASP A 126 -8.96 4.89 -8.33
N GLU A 127 -8.65 5.97 -9.06
CA GLU A 127 -7.30 6.56 -9.09
C GLU A 127 -6.86 7.05 -7.71
N LEU A 128 -7.74 7.74 -6.98
CA LEU A 128 -7.47 8.21 -5.62
C LEU A 128 -7.28 7.04 -4.63
N LEU A 129 -8.06 5.97 -4.78
CA LEU A 129 -7.91 4.76 -3.98
C LEU A 129 -6.58 4.07 -4.29
N ALA A 130 -6.20 3.97 -5.57
CA ALA A 130 -4.93 3.40 -5.99
C ALA A 130 -3.75 4.20 -5.42
N GLU A 131 -3.81 5.54 -5.45
CA GLU A 131 -2.78 6.41 -4.85
C GLU A 131 -2.67 6.19 -3.33
N LYS A 132 -3.80 6.08 -2.63
CA LYS A 132 -3.83 5.79 -1.19
C LYS A 132 -3.26 4.40 -0.88
N MET A 133 -3.59 3.39 -1.69
CA MET A 133 -3.06 2.05 -1.52
C MET A 133 -1.56 2.01 -1.74
N GLU A 134 -1.03 2.74 -2.72
CA GLU A 134 0.41 2.78 -2.96
C GLU A 134 1.16 3.47 -1.82
N LYS A 135 0.65 4.61 -1.32
CA LYS A 135 1.20 5.26 -0.12
C LYS A 135 1.19 4.34 1.11
N ALA A 136 0.14 3.55 1.29
CA ALA A 136 0.07 2.57 2.37
C ALA A 136 1.11 1.46 2.21
N ARG A 137 1.29 0.95 0.97
CA ARG A 137 2.31 -0.06 0.63
C ARG A 137 3.73 0.45 0.91
N GLU A 138 4.05 1.67 0.49
CA GLU A 138 5.33 2.32 0.75
C GLU A 138 5.60 2.46 2.24
N TYR A 139 4.60 2.93 3.00
CA TYR A 139 4.70 3.07 4.46
C TYR A 139 4.94 1.73 5.15
N ASP A 140 4.21 0.68 4.76
CA ASP A 140 4.36 -0.65 5.32
C ASP A 140 5.74 -1.25 5.02
N ASN A 141 6.23 -1.08 3.78
CA ASN A 141 7.59 -1.48 3.40
C ASN A 141 8.65 -0.75 4.24
N PHE A 142 8.51 0.57 4.39
CA PHE A 142 9.41 1.36 5.22
C PHE A 142 9.38 0.91 6.70
N ARG A 143 8.18 0.65 7.24
CA ARG A 143 7.99 0.15 8.60
C ARG A 143 8.68 -1.19 8.82
N LEU A 144 8.55 -2.12 7.87
CA LEU A 144 9.22 -3.43 7.91
C LEU A 144 10.74 -3.29 7.86
N GLN A 145 11.26 -2.47 6.93
CA GLN A 145 12.70 -2.20 6.83
C GLN A 145 13.24 -1.58 8.12
N LYS A 146 12.52 -0.62 8.72
CA LYS A 146 12.90 0.01 9.98
C LYS A 146 12.92 -0.98 11.14
N TYR A 147 11.99 -1.93 11.18
CA TYR A 147 11.99 -3.00 12.18
C TYR A 147 13.23 -3.89 12.06
N ILE A 148 13.55 -4.35 10.84
CA ILE A 148 14.75 -5.16 10.57
C ILE A 148 16.01 -4.39 10.95
N PHE A 149 16.08 -3.10 10.60
CA PHE A 149 17.21 -2.24 10.94
C PHE A 149 17.40 -2.10 12.46
N ARG A 150 16.31 -1.92 13.22
CA ARG A 150 16.37 -1.87 14.70
C ARG A 150 16.87 -3.18 15.30
N LEU A 151 16.39 -4.31 14.78
CA LEU A 151 16.85 -5.63 15.23
C LEU A 151 18.35 -5.82 14.97
N TRP A 152 18.79 -5.50 13.75
CA TRP A 152 20.18 -5.55 13.36
C TRP A 152 21.06 -4.60 14.21
N HIS A 153 20.59 -3.37 14.46
CA HIS A 153 21.29 -2.42 15.31
C HIS A 153 21.45 -2.97 16.75
N SER A 154 20.37 -3.49 17.34
CA SER A 154 20.43 -4.09 18.68
C SER A 154 21.40 -5.27 18.74
N TYR A 155 21.40 -6.13 17.71
CA TYR A 155 22.31 -7.26 17.62
C TYR A 155 23.78 -6.79 17.53
N THR A 156 24.08 -5.86 16.63
CA THR A 156 25.44 -5.35 16.43
C THR A 156 25.98 -4.60 17.64
N GLU A 157 25.13 -3.84 18.34
CA GLU A 157 25.50 -3.18 19.59
C GLU A 157 25.84 -4.20 20.69
N GLY A 158 25.05 -5.26 20.81
CA GLY A 158 25.34 -6.39 21.70
C GLY A 158 26.66 -7.07 21.37
N GLN A 159 26.93 -7.33 20.09
CA GLN A 159 28.19 -7.92 19.65
C GLN A 159 29.39 -7.02 19.93
N LYS A 160 29.28 -5.70 19.71
CA LYS A 160 30.35 -4.74 20.06
C LYS A 160 30.67 -4.79 21.56
N LYS A 161 29.65 -4.85 22.42
CA LYS A 161 29.84 -4.97 23.89
C LYS A 161 30.57 -6.27 24.23
N LEU A 162 30.14 -7.40 23.65
CA LEU A 162 30.77 -8.71 23.86
C LEU A 162 32.24 -8.74 23.41
N LEU A 163 32.53 -8.21 22.23
CA LEU A 163 33.89 -8.07 21.70
C LEU A 163 34.77 -7.25 22.65
N THR A 164 34.28 -6.11 23.12
CA THR A 164 35.01 -5.24 24.06
C THR A 164 35.35 -5.98 25.36
N VAL A 165 34.38 -6.69 25.95
CA VAL A 165 34.59 -7.47 27.17
C VAL A 165 35.62 -8.59 26.96
N THR A 166 35.52 -9.30 25.84
CA THR A 166 36.42 -10.41 25.48
C THR A 166 37.85 -9.92 25.26
N LEU A 167 38.01 -8.79 24.55
CA LEU A 167 39.32 -8.15 24.34
C LEU A 167 39.97 -7.73 25.66
N VAL A 168 39.22 -7.15 26.59
CA VAL A 168 39.74 -6.78 27.92
C VAL A 168 40.18 -8.03 28.69
N ARG A 169 39.43 -9.13 28.64
CA ARG A 169 39.81 -10.41 29.27
C ARG A 169 41.09 -10.98 28.68
N ILE A 170 41.19 -11.05 27.35
CA ILE A 170 42.39 -11.52 26.65
C ILE A 170 43.59 -10.66 27.03
N ARG A 171 43.45 -9.33 26.98
CA ARG A 171 44.53 -8.40 27.36
C ARG A 171 45.01 -8.65 28.80
N ARG A 172 44.10 -8.82 29.76
CA ARG A 172 44.45 -9.15 31.15
C ARG A 172 45.19 -10.49 31.25
N MET A 173 44.73 -11.52 30.54
CA MET A 173 45.41 -12.82 30.51
C MET A 173 46.82 -12.71 29.92
N CYS A 174 46.98 -12.01 28.80
CA CYS A 174 48.28 -11.77 28.19
C CYS A 174 49.21 -11.00 29.14
N CYS A 175 48.72 -9.96 29.83
CA CYS A 175 49.50 -9.22 30.82
C CYS A 175 49.95 -10.12 31.98
N ARG A 176 49.03 -10.94 32.53
CA ARG A 176 49.36 -11.91 33.59
C ARG A 176 50.41 -12.91 33.14
N TYR A 177 50.26 -13.48 31.94
CA TYR A 177 51.24 -14.41 31.38
C TYR A 177 52.62 -13.77 31.20
N LYS A 178 52.68 -12.55 30.66
CA LYS A 178 53.94 -11.78 30.54
C LYS A 178 54.59 -11.56 31.90
N LEU A 179 53.84 -11.15 32.91
CA LEU A 179 54.35 -10.96 34.27
C LEU A 179 54.87 -12.25 34.86
N LEU A 180 54.12 -13.36 34.70
CA LEU A 180 54.50 -14.66 35.21
C LEU A 180 55.80 -15.15 34.55
N ALA A 181 55.94 -14.97 33.23
CA ALA A 181 57.16 -15.30 32.50
C ALA A 181 58.37 -14.44 32.92
N ILE A 182 58.17 -13.16 33.27
CA ILE A 182 59.24 -12.31 33.81
C ILE A 182 59.64 -12.77 35.21
N LEU A 183 58.67 -13.07 36.07
CA LEU A 183 58.90 -13.52 37.44
C LEU A 183 59.59 -14.89 37.50
N THR A 184 59.22 -15.83 36.62
CA THR A 184 59.90 -17.13 36.53
C THR A 184 61.35 -16.95 36.11
N LYS A 185 61.62 -16.19 35.04
CA LYS A 185 63.00 -15.88 34.62
C LYS A 185 63.82 -15.22 35.72
N TRP A 186 63.22 -14.30 36.48
CA TRP A 186 63.89 -13.66 37.60
C TRP A 186 64.18 -14.64 38.74
N ARG A 187 63.21 -15.49 39.09
CA ARG A 187 63.36 -16.55 40.09
C ARG A 187 64.48 -17.51 39.71
N ASP A 188 64.51 -17.99 38.47
CA ASP A 188 65.52 -18.93 37.99
C ASP A 188 66.92 -18.32 38.06
N LYS A 189 67.06 -17.04 37.68
CA LYS A 189 68.33 -16.31 37.79
C LYS A 189 68.76 -16.11 39.25
N ALA A 190 67.82 -15.81 40.15
CA ALA A 190 68.10 -15.66 41.58
C ALA A 190 68.53 -16.99 42.21
N GLN A 191 67.82 -18.08 41.90
CA GLN A 191 68.16 -19.43 42.35
C GLN A 191 69.53 -19.87 41.84
N HIS A 192 69.83 -19.65 40.56
CA HIS A 192 71.15 -19.96 40.02
C HIS A 192 72.26 -19.18 40.75
N LYS A 193 72.05 -17.89 41.03
CA LYS A 193 73.03 -17.08 41.78
C LYS A 193 73.21 -17.58 43.22
N TYR A 194 72.13 -18.01 43.87
CA TYR A 194 72.20 -18.62 45.21
C TYR A 194 72.96 -19.95 45.20
N LYS A 195 72.60 -20.88 44.31
CA LYS A 195 73.31 -22.17 44.14
C LYS A 195 74.78 -21.97 43.85
N LYS A 196 75.14 -21.05 42.95
CA LYS A 196 76.54 -20.74 42.65
C LYS A 196 77.30 -20.24 43.89
N LYS A 197 76.68 -19.37 44.70
CA LYS A 197 77.30 -18.92 45.96
C LYS A 197 77.46 -20.06 46.97
N GLU A 198 76.46 -20.94 47.07
CA GLU A 198 76.49 -22.11 47.94
C GLU A 198 77.60 -23.07 47.52
N GLU A 199 77.70 -23.39 46.23
CA GLU A 199 78.79 -24.16 45.65
C GLU A 199 80.16 -23.51 45.91
N GLU A 200 80.31 -22.20 45.68
CA GLU A 200 81.54 -21.47 46.00
C GLU A 200 81.90 -21.53 47.49
N LEU A 201 80.91 -21.48 48.39
CA LEU A 201 81.12 -21.63 49.82
C LEU A 201 81.53 -23.06 50.18
N ILE A 202 80.85 -24.09 49.64
CA ILE A 202 81.21 -25.50 49.85
C ILE A 202 82.64 -25.75 49.39
N LEU A 203 83.01 -25.29 48.19
CA LEU A 203 84.35 -25.44 47.62
C LEU A 203 85.42 -24.77 48.51
N LYS A 204 85.11 -23.59 49.08
CA LYS A 204 85.98 -22.94 50.08
C LYS A 204 86.14 -23.78 51.35
N HIS A 205 85.06 -24.35 51.88
CA HIS A 205 85.10 -25.22 53.05
C HIS A 205 85.89 -26.51 52.77
N GLU A 206 85.69 -27.14 51.60
CA GLU A 206 86.45 -28.31 51.17
C GLU A 206 87.94 -28.03 51.05
N LEU A 207 88.32 -26.90 50.43
CA LEU A 207 89.72 -26.46 50.35
C LEU A 207 90.32 -26.21 51.74
N GLN A 208 89.56 -25.63 52.66
CA GLN A 208 90.00 -25.46 54.05
C GLN A 208 90.17 -26.79 54.77
N LEU A 209 89.24 -27.75 54.60
CA LEU A 209 89.34 -29.09 55.13
C LEU A 209 90.54 -29.86 54.57
N LEU A 210 90.81 -29.74 53.27
CA LEU A 210 92.00 -30.33 52.64
C LEU A 210 93.29 -29.73 53.19
N LYS A 211 93.36 -28.39 53.36
CA LYS A 211 94.50 -27.72 54.01
C LYS A 211 94.67 -28.14 55.47
N TRP A 212 93.57 -28.35 56.20
CA TRP A 212 93.63 -28.81 57.57
C TRP A 212 94.10 -30.27 57.65
N ARG A 213 93.58 -31.15 56.78
CA ARG A 213 94.04 -32.54 56.64
C ARG A 213 95.50 -32.64 56.23
N SER A 214 96.00 -31.80 55.31
CA SER A 214 97.41 -31.81 54.93
C SER A 214 98.31 -31.31 56.07
N LYS A 215 97.89 -30.31 56.85
CA LYS A 215 98.56 -29.92 58.10
C LYS A 215 98.58 -31.04 59.13
N LEU A 216 97.48 -31.78 59.27
CA LEU A 216 97.39 -32.92 60.18
C LEU A 216 98.30 -34.07 59.74
N LYS A 217 98.38 -34.36 58.43
CA LYS A 217 99.32 -35.32 57.86
C LYS A 217 100.79 -34.88 58.05
N LEU A 218 101.11 -33.60 57.91
CA LEU A 218 102.42 -33.04 58.26
C LEU A 218 102.74 -33.18 59.76
N ASN A 219 101.75 -33.04 60.63
CA ASN A 219 101.91 -33.26 62.07
C ASN A 219 101.99 -34.75 62.46
N VAL A 220 101.47 -35.67 61.64
CA VAL A 220 101.65 -37.12 61.79
C VAL A 220 103.04 -37.53 61.28
N VAL A 221 103.49 -37.00 60.14
CA VAL A 221 104.85 -37.23 59.63
C VAL A 221 105.92 -36.60 60.55
N ALA A 222 105.63 -35.46 61.19
CA ALA A 222 106.50 -34.89 62.23
C ALA A 222 106.45 -35.62 63.58
N LYS A 223 105.49 -36.53 63.79
CA LYS A 223 105.41 -37.40 64.97
C LYS A 223 105.88 -38.84 64.71
N GLU A 224 106.02 -39.25 63.44
CA GLU A 224 106.50 -40.59 63.07
C GLU A 224 108.04 -40.75 63.14
N GLU A 225 108.81 -39.72 63.50
CA GLU A 225 110.23 -39.86 63.83
C GLU A 225 110.51 -40.31 65.28
N PHE A 226 109.48 -40.48 66.13
CA PHE A 226 109.69 -40.98 67.48
C PHE A 226 108.70 -42.09 67.84
N LEU A 227 109.25 -43.31 67.85
CA LEU A 227 108.87 -44.53 68.60
C LEU A 227 107.98 -45.57 67.88
N PHE A 228 108.64 -46.58 67.32
CA PHE A 228 108.26 -47.99 67.46
C PHE A 228 109.03 -48.56 68.68
N PRO A 229 108.52 -49.54 69.47
CA PRO A 229 108.28 -50.89 68.94
C PRO A 229 107.13 -51.76 69.54
N GLU A 230 106.63 -52.64 68.65
CA GLU A 230 106.37 -54.09 68.78
C GLU A 230 105.19 -54.71 69.58
N HIS A 231 104.36 -55.40 68.76
CA HIS A 231 103.80 -56.76 68.88
C HIS A 231 102.79 -57.17 69.98
N ARG A 232 101.56 -57.47 69.54
CA ARG A 232 100.99 -58.84 69.64
C ARG A 232 99.83 -59.05 68.66
N ALA A 233 99.82 -60.24 68.07
CA ALA A 233 98.78 -60.76 67.19
C ALA A 233 97.54 -61.22 68.00
N SER A 234 96.35 -61.03 67.42
CA SER A 234 95.20 -61.93 67.57
C SER A 234 94.20 -61.64 66.46
N GLU A 235 93.95 -62.64 65.61
CA GLU A 235 92.72 -62.75 64.83
C GLU A 235 91.52 -62.68 65.77
N ILE A 236 90.45 -61.99 65.36
CA ILE A 236 89.04 -62.39 65.53
C ILE A 236 88.21 -61.56 64.54
N SER A 237 87.64 -62.29 63.58
CA SER A 237 86.48 -61.91 62.79
C SER A 237 85.25 -61.83 63.70
N LEU A 238 84.51 -60.73 63.66
CA LEU A 238 83.09 -60.73 64.02
C LEU A 238 82.41 -59.51 63.37
N GLY A 239 81.44 -59.77 62.50
CA GLY A 239 80.62 -58.74 61.88
C GLY A 239 79.54 -58.19 62.83
N SER A 240 79.08 -56.98 62.54
CA SER A 240 77.67 -56.63 62.36
C SER A 240 77.61 -55.14 62.02
N GLU A 241 77.15 -54.82 60.82
CA GLU A 241 75.87 -54.12 60.60
C GLU A 241 75.95 -52.60 60.81
N ILE A 242 76.18 -51.93 59.68
CA ILE A 242 75.67 -50.59 59.41
C ILE A 242 74.14 -50.72 59.41
N PRO A 243 73.38 -49.97 60.25
CA PRO A 243 71.94 -49.92 60.06
C PRO A 243 71.64 -49.08 58.81
N GLU A 244 71.28 -49.77 57.73
CA GLU A 244 70.57 -49.21 56.58
C GLU A 244 69.29 -48.54 57.09
N CYS A 245 69.19 -47.21 56.92
CA CYS A 245 67.91 -46.53 57.09
C CYS A 245 67.02 -46.88 55.89
N ASP A 246 66.05 -47.74 56.15
CA ASP A 246 65.00 -48.13 55.22
C ASP A 246 64.00 -46.98 55.00
N ILE A 247 64.08 -46.35 53.83
CA ILE A 247 63.26 -45.18 53.45
C ILE A 247 61.83 -45.61 53.05
N SER A 248 61.52 -46.91 53.03
CA SER A 248 60.17 -47.42 52.75
C SER A 248 59.14 -47.14 53.85
N LEU A 249 59.56 -46.59 55.00
CA LEU A 249 58.69 -46.18 56.11
C LEU A 249 58.22 -44.71 56.06
N PHE A 250 58.47 -43.98 54.95
CA PHE A 250 57.89 -42.64 54.79
C PHE A 250 56.44 -42.71 54.26
N PRO A 251 55.43 -42.25 55.03
CA PRO A 251 54.05 -42.26 54.59
C PRO A 251 53.82 -41.37 53.36
N GLU A 252 53.20 -41.97 52.35
CA GLU A 252 52.68 -41.35 51.12
C GLU A 252 51.73 -40.18 51.43
N ARG A 253 52.27 -38.98 51.62
CA ARG A 253 51.56 -37.72 51.35
C ARG A 253 52.41 -36.82 50.48
N VAL A 254 52.75 -37.40 49.34
CA VAL A 254 53.14 -36.71 48.13
C VAL A 254 51.91 -35.92 47.63
N ILE A 255 52.11 -34.61 47.51
CA ILE A 255 51.45 -33.75 46.52
C ILE A 255 49.94 -33.57 46.69
N SER A 256 49.58 -32.68 47.62
CA SER A 256 48.46 -31.76 47.39
C SER A 256 48.95 -30.33 47.57
N ARG A 257 49.59 -29.81 46.52
CA ARG A 257 49.83 -28.38 46.25
C ARG A 257 49.92 -28.26 44.71
N VAL A 258 49.11 -27.38 44.11
CA VAL A 258 49.49 -25.98 43.80
C VAL A 258 50.63 -25.92 42.78
#